data_AF-A0A9E0I0L2-F1
#
_entry.id   AF-A0A9E0I0L2-F1
#
_cell.length_a   1.000
_cell.length_b   1.000
_cell.length_c   1.000
_cell.angle_alpha   90.00
_cell.angle_beta   90.00
_cell.angle_gamma   90.00
#
_symmetry.space_group_name_H-M   'P 1'
#
loop_
_entity.id
_entity.type
_entity.pdbx_description
1 polymer ?
#
loop_
_entity_poly.entity_id
_entity_poly.type
_entity_poly.pdbx_seq_one_letter_code
_entity_poly.pdbx_strand_id
1 'polypeptide(L)' 'WAGLEGCSAPDMSGSVEELIRRIQEVSVVRCDEIPWSLFGLSMANYNVVMCLGLGVLCLAYVGLRKRDGLSLL' A
#
# COMPACT_ATOMS: atom_id res chain seq x y z
N TRP A 1 -8.83 -2.78 11.47
CA TRP A 1 -7.75 -3.03 10.48
C TRP A 1 -6.88 -4.11 11.06
N ALA A 2 -6.87 -5.30 10.45
CA ALA A 2 -5.90 -6.34 10.77
C ALA A 2 -4.56 -5.90 10.16
N GLY A 3 -3.47 -6.00 10.91
CA GLY A 3 -2.15 -5.58 10.44
C GLY A 3 -1.73 -6.31 9.16
N LEU A 4 -0.61 -5.87 8.57
CA LEU A 4 0.00 -6.54 7.42
C LEU A 4 0.17 -8.03 7.72
N GLU A 5 -0.46 -8.90 6.91
CA GLU A 5 -0.33 -10.36 7.05
C GLU A 5 1.15 -10.73 6.90
N GLY A 6 1.75 -11.26 7.97
CA GLY A 6 3.18 -11.56 8.05
C GLY A 6 4.02 -10.64 8.94
N CYS A 7 3.51 -9.45 9.31
CA CYS A 7 4.19 -8.54 10.25
C CYS A 7 3.36 -8.19 11.50
N SER A 8 2.23 -8.87 11.69
CA SER A 8 1.41 -8.75 12.88
C SER A 8 1.98 -9.67 13.99
N ALA A 9 2.07 -9.15 15.21
CA ALA A 9 2.42 -9.97 16.36
C ALA A 9 1.35 -11.06 16.56
N PRO A 10 1.73 -12.34 16.67
CA PRO A 10 0.80 -13.38 17.09
C PRO A 10 0.28 -13.08 18.50
N ASP A 11 -0.82 -13.73 18.90
CA ASP A 11 -1.32 -13.60 20.27
C ASP A 11 -0.24 -14.02 21.28
N MET A 12 0.17 -13.06 22.12
CA MET A 12 1.25 -13.18 23.12
C MET A 12 0.71 -13.52 24.51
N SER A 13 -0.49 -14.06 24.61
CA SER A 13 -1.05 -14.54 25.87
C SER A 13 -0.52 -15.94 26.24
N GLY A 14 -0.22 -16.19 27.52
CA GLY A 14 0.23 -17.51 28.01
C GLY A 14 1.47 -17.50 28.91
N SER A 15 2.01 -18.68 29.22
CA SER A 15 3.27 -18.84 29.95
C SER A 15 4.48 -18.62 29.03
N VAL A 16 5.65 -18.36 29.62
CA VAL A 16 6.89 -18.07 28.88
C VAL A 16 7.27 -19.24 27.95
N GLU A 17 7.04 -20.48 28.38
CA GLU A 17 7.34 -21.68 27.60
C GLU A 17 6.48 -21.78 26.32
N GLU A 18 5.19 -21.41 26.42
CA GLU A 18 4.28 -21.42 25.27
C GLU A 18 4.60 -20.27 24.29
N LEU A 19 5.04 -19.11 24.78
CA LEU A 19 5.56 -18.04 23.91
C LEU A 19 6.84 -18.49 23.18
N ILE A 20 7.77 -19.13 23.88
CA ILE A 20 9.02 -19.64 23.26
C ILE A 20 8.70 -20.66 22.17
N ARG A 21 7.76 -21.58 22.42
CA ARG A 21 7.32 -22.56 21.41
C ARG A 21 6.73 -21.89 20.17
N ARG A 22 5.90 -20.86 20.35
CA ARG A 22 5.29 -20.10 19.24
C ARG A 22 6.31 -19.31 18.43
N ILE A 23 7.32 -18.73 19.09
CA ILE A 23 8.41 -18.02 18.41
C ILE A 23 9.26 -18.99 17.57
N GLN A 24 9.47 -20.23 18.06
CA GLN A 24 10.22 -21.24 17.31
C GLN A 24 9.45 -21.81 16.10
N GLU A 25 8.12 -21.89 16.20
CA GLU A 25 7.26 -22.36 15.10
C GLU A 25 6.97 -21.26 14.05
N VAL A 26 7.26 -19.99 14.35
CA VAL A 26 6.93 -18.89 13.43
C VAL A 26 7.80 -18.94 12.18
N SER A 27 7.15 -19.03 11.02
CA SER A 27 7.82 -18.82 9.74
C SER A 27 8.25 -17.35 9.65
N VAL A 28 9.56 -17.11 9.55
CA VAL A 28 10.10 -15.75 9.43
C VAL A 28 9.80 -15.21 8.03
N VAL A 29 8.68 -14.53 7.88
CA VAL A 29 8.39 -13.73 6.68
C VAL A 29 9.16 -12.42 6.80
N ARG A 30 9.90 -12.06 5.76
CA ARG A 30 10.64 -10.80 5.72
C ARG A 30 9.66 -9.66 5.39
N CYS A 31 9.28 -8.90 6.41
CA CYS A 31 8.35 -7.78 6.25
C CYS A 31 8.87 -6.65 5.35
N ASP A 32 10.18 -6.57 5.16
CA ASP A 32 10.85 -5.55 4.36
C ASP A 32 11.03 -5.97 2.89
N GLU A 33 10.63 -7.19 2.53
CA GLU A 33 10.71 -7.66 1.15
C GLU A 33 9.48 -7.26 0.35
N ILE A 34 9.75 -6.85 -0.89
CA ILE A 34 8.69 -6.45 -1.82
C ILE A 34 7.94 -7.71 -2.24
N PRO A 35 6.63 -7.83 -1.97
CA PRO A 35 5.87 -9.06 -2.23
C PRO A 35 5.77 -9.38 -3.72
N TRP A 36 5.73 -8.36 -4.58
CA TRP A 36 5.80 -8.50 -6.03
C TRP A 36 6.36 -7.24 -6.68
N SER A 37 7.11 -7.45 -7.76
CA SER A 37 7.64 -6.40 -8.62
C SER A 37 7.42 -6.75 -10.08
N LEU A 38 7.05 -5.76 -10.90
CA LEU A 38 6.93 -5.89 -12.35
C LEU A 38 7.81 -4.82 -13.00
N PHE A 39 8.62 -5.20 -14.00
CA PHE A 39 9.57 -4.29 -14.67
C PHE A 39 10.46 -3.47 -13.71
N GLY A 40 10.81 -4.03 -12.55
CA GLY A 40 11.61 -3.35 -11.52
C GLY A 40 10.84 -2.34 -10.66
N LEU A 41 9.52 -2.24 -10.80
CA LEU A 41 8.66 -1.38 -9.99
C LEU A 41 7.86 -2.21 -8.97
N SER A 42 7.76 -1.71 -7.74
CA SER A 42 6.94 -2.30 -6.68
C SER A 42 5.47 -1.85 -6.77
N MET A 43 4.58 -2.57 -6.09
CA MET A 43 3.17 -2.18 -5.92
C MET A 43 2.98 -0.72 -5.49
N ALA A 44 3.85 -0.22 -4.60
CA ALA A 44 3.82 1.16 -4.12
C ALA A 44 4.05 2.16 -5.27
N ASN A 45 5.02 1.89 -6.16
CA ASN A 45 5.31 2.76 -7.30
C ASN A 45 4.13 2.81 -8.28
N TYR A 46 3.45 1.68 -8.49
CA TYR A 46 2.25 1.64 -9.33
C TYR A 46 1.10 2.49 -8.76
N ASN A 47 0.89 2.47 -7.44
CA ASN A 47 -0.09 3.34 -6.80
C ASN A 47 0.23 4.83 -7.02
N VAL A 48 1.51 5.22 -6.91
CA VAL A 48 1.95 6.58 -7.17
C VAL A 48 1.62 7.00 -8.61
N VAL A 49 1.92 6.15 -9.60
CA VAL A 49 1.62 6.42 -11.01
C VAL A 49 0.11 6.57 -11.25
N MET A 50 -0.71 5.67 -10.69
CA MET A 50 -2.17 5.73 -10.85
C MET A 50 -2.76 7.00 -10.21
N CYS A 51 -2.34 7.33 -8.98
CA CYS A 51 -2.79 8.54 -8.29
C CYS A 51 -2.36 9.81 -9.02
N LEU A 52 -1.12 9.87 -9.52
CA LEU A 52 -0.65 11.00 -10.33
C LEU A 52 -1.45 11.13 -11.62
N GLY A 53 -1.70 10.02 -12.32
CA GLY A 53 -2.51 10.01 -13.54
C GLY A 53 -3.92 10.56 -13.29
N LEU A 54 -4.60 10.08 -12.24
CA LEU A 54 -5.91 10.58 -11.84
C LEU A 54 -5.88 12.05 -11.42
N GLY A 55 -4.85 12.47 -10.68
CA GLY A 55 -4.68 13.87 -10.27
C GLY A 55 -4.54 14.81 -11.46
N VAL A 56 -3.73 14.44 -12.45
CA VAL A 56 -3.58 15.19 -13.71
C VAL A 56 -4.89 15.23 -14.48
N LEU A 57 -5.60 14.10 -14.60
CA LEU A 57 -6.90 14.05 -15.29
C LEU A 57 -7.94 14.98 -14.62
N CYS A 58 -8.01 14.98 -13.29
CA CYS A 58 -8.89 15.88 -12.55
C CYS A 58 -8.55 17.35 -12.78
N LEU A 59 -7.27 17.71 -12.70
CA LEU A 59 -6.80 19.08 -12.96
C LEU A 59 -7.08 19.50 -14.41
N ALA A 60 -6.85 18.61 -15.38
CA ALA A 60 -7.16 18.84 -16.78
C ALA A 60 -8.66 19.07 -16.99
N TYR A 61 -9.51 18.22 -16.40
CA TYR A 61 -10.97 18.35 -16.50
C TYR A 61 -11.47 19.68 -15.95
N VAL A 62 -11.01 20.09 -14.77
CA VAL A 62 -11.36 21.39 -14.17
C VAL A 62 -10.82 22.54 -15.02
N GLY A 63 -9.59 22.43 -15.52
CA GLY A 63 -8.98 23.43 -16.40
C GLY A 63 -9.74 23.63 -17.71
N LEU A 64 -10.15 22.54 -18.36
CA LEU A 64 -10.94 22.57 -19.59
C LEU A 64 -12.33 23.19 -19.35
N ARG A 65 -13.03 22.78 -18.27
CA ARG A 65 -14.32 23.39 -17.88
C ARG A 65 -14.23 24.90 -17.65
N LYS A 66 -13.13 25.38 -17.04
CA LYS A 66 -12.91 26.81 -16.82
C LYS A 66 -12.67 27.57 -18.13
N ARG A 67 -11.98 26.95 -19.11
CA ARG A 67 -11.74 27.54 -20.44
C ARG A 67 -13.04 27.65 -21.24
N ASP A 68 -13.85 26.59 -21.24
CA ASP A 68 -15.13 26.58 -21.96
C ASP A 68 -16.13 27.60 -21.38
N GLY A 69 -16.16 27.78 -20.05
CA GLY A 69 -16.97 28.81 -19.40
C GLY A 69 -16.49 30.25 -19.64
N LEU A 70 -15.20 30.45 -19.96
CA LEU A 70 -14.64 31.76 -20.34
C LEU A 70 -14.92 32.08 -21.83
N SER A 71 -15.10 31.07 -22.67
CA SER A 71 -15.41 31.24 -24.11
C SER A 71 -16.89 31.52 -24.42
N LEU A 72 -17.78 31.45 -23.42
CA LEU A 72 -19.21 31.75 -23.52
C LEU A 72 -19.60 33.14 -22.93
N LEU A 73 -18.62 33.92 -22.50
CA LEU A 73 -18.73 35.33 -22.05
C LEU A 73 -18.05 36.25 -23.05
#